data_AF-A0AAF5I3W8-F1
#
_entry.id   AF-A0AAF5I3W8-F1
#
_cell.length_a   1.000
_cell.length_b   1.000
_cell.length_c   1.000
_cell.angle_alpha   90.00
_cell.angle_beta   90.00
_cell.angle_gamma   90.00
#
_symmetry.space_group_name_H-M   'P 1'
#
loop_
_entity.id
_entity.type
_entity.pdbx_description
1 polymer ?
#
loop_
_entity_poly.entity_id
_entity_poly.type
_entity_poly.pdbx_seq_one_letter_code
_entity_poly.pdbx_strand_id
1 'polypeptide(L)'
;MLQRFSKFFGAAGTISCSNNYNVGMALITLSKNPFFKERKPLAKVLVKMSNQFHIAASTYSRLASVFYLKIYHSCFNKNPACKDVTVLNVPKKFVYKQRNQQDFYSVGALHLENQPVQLLDSAKKNSRCYLRRFGK
;
A
#
# COMPACT_ATOMS: atom_id res chain seq x y z
N MET A 1 -20.70 7.97 28.89
CA MET A 1 -19.72 8.37 27.86
C MET A 1 -19.22 7.11 27.14
N LEU A 2 -19.64 6.84 25.90
CA LEU A 2 -19.13 5.69 25.15
C LEU A 2 -17.65 5.92 24.85
N GLN A 3 -16.73 5.23 25.53
CA GLN A 3 -15.30 5.28 25.22
C GLN A 3 -15.10 4.96 23.74
N ARG A 4 -14.70 5.98 22.96
CA ARG A 4 -14.35 5.82 21.55
C ARG A 4 -12.98 5.17 21.47
N PHE A 5 -12.94 3.83 21.50
CA PHE A 5 -11.71 3.10 21.25
C PHE A 5 -11.26 3.35 19.80
N SER A 6 -10.09 3.97 19.65
CA SER A 6 -9.43 4.11 18.36
C SER A 6 -8.69 2.82 18.04
N LYS A 7 -8.88 2.27 16.84
CA LYS A 7 -7.98 1.26 16.30
C LYS A 7 -6.72 1.93 15.81
N PHE A 8 -5.56 1.35 16.10
CA PHE A 8 -4.26 1.79 15.59
C PHE A 8 -3.54 0.59 14.98
N PHE A 9 -2.81 0.84 13.91
CA PHE A 9 -1.95 -0.15 13.26
C PHE A 9 -0.88 0.57 12.44
N GLY A 10 0.22 -0.12 12.20
CA GLY A 10 1.29 0.34 11.33
C GLY A 10 1.86 -0.79 10.49
N ALA A 11 2.62 -0.41 9.46
CA ALA A 11 3.36 -1.32 8.62
C ALA A 11 4.74 -0.75 8.30
N ALA A 12 5.73 -1.62 8.20
CA ALA A 12 7.10 -1.26 7.91
C ALA A 12 7.77 -2.31 7.01
N GLY A 13 8.81 -1.90 6.30
CA GLY A 13 9.61 -2.80 5.45
C GLY A 13 10.39 -2.04 4.41
N THR A 14 10.88 -2.77 3.40
CA THR A 14 11.49 -2.22 2.19
C THR A 14 10.71 -2.71 0.98
N ILE A 15 10.70 -1.91 -0.07
CA ILE A 15 10.08 -2.28 -1.36
C ILE A 15 11.14 -2.18 -2.44
N SER A 16 11.15 -3.10 -3.39
CA SER A 16 12.07 -3.05 -4.52
C SER A 16 11.37 -3.54 -5.78
N CYS A 17 11.98 -3.24 -6.92
CA CYS A 17 11.55 -3.68 -8.23
C CYS A 17 12.77 -3.76 -9.14
N SER A 18 13.07 -4.94 -9.68
CA SER A 18 14.15 -5.14 -10.66
C SER A 18 13.86 -4.52 -12.03
N ASN A 19 12.59 -4.27 -12.35
CA ASN A 19 12.19 -3.65 -13.60
C ASN A 19 12.49 -2.13 -13.57
N ASN A 20 13.53 -1.70 -14.28
CA ASN A 20 14.07 -0.33 -14.30
C ASN A 20 13.20 0.75 -14.99
N TYR A 21 11.88 0.55 -15.09
CA TYR A 21 11.02 1.50 -15.79
C TYR A 21 10.49 2.59 -14.85
N ASN A 22 11.22 3.71 -14.84
CA ASN A 22 10.88 5.01 -14.26
C ASN A 22 10.82 5.11 -12.73
N VAL A 23 11.56 6.12 -12.26
CA VAL A 23 11.45 6.86 -10.99
C VAL A 23 11.10 5.97 -9.82
N GLY A 24 12.15 5.52 -9.12
CA GLY A 24 12.09 4.65 -7.96
C GLY A 24 11.41 5.30 -6.77
N MET A 25 10.12 5.63 -6.87
CA MET A 25 9.26 6.05 -5.78
C MET A 25 8.00 5.17 -5.78
N ALA A 26 7.50 4.83 -4.60
CA ALA A 26 6.18 4.27 -4.41
C ALA A 26 5.38 5.10 -3.42
N LEU A 27 4.08 5.20 -3.67
CA LEU A 27 3.14 5.74 -2.69
C LEU A 27 2.58 4.56 -1.89
N ILE A 28 2.83 4.56 -0.59
CA ILE A 28 2.32 3.55 0.33
C ILE A 28 1.17 4.17 1.11
N THR A 29 0.08 3.42 1.28
CA THR A 29 -1.09 3.89 2.02
C THR A 29 -1.63 2.82 2.96
N LEU A 30 -2.23 3.27 4.06
CA LEU A 30 -3.04 2.44 4.95
C LEU A 30 -4.51 2.79 4.78
N SER A 31 -5.38 1.79 4.67
CA SER A 31 -6.80 1.98 4.37
C SER A 31 -7.70 0.99 5.10
N LYS A 32 -8.99 1.36 5.23
CA LYS A 32 -10.09 0.47 5.63
C LYS A 32 -10.83 -0.17 4.44
N ASN A 33 -10.51 0.24 3.22
CA ASN A 33 -11.22 -0.12 2.01
C ASN A 33 -10.37 -1.09 1.15
N PRO A 34 -10.89 -2.25 0.71
CA PRO A 34 -10.16 -3.16 -0.18
C PRO A 34 -9.91 -2.59 -1.58
N PHE A 35 -10.71 -1.62 -2.04
CA PHE A 35 -10.62 -1.12 -3.42
C PHE A 35 -9.33 -0.37 -3.68
N PHE A 36 -8.71 -0.64 -4.82
CA PHE A 36 -7.45 -0.02 -5.24
C PHE A 36 -7.58 1.48 -5.55
N LYS A 37 -8.71 1.93 -6.11
CA LYS A 37 -9.03 3.36 -6.29
C LYS A 37 -9.51 3.93 -4.97
N GLU A 38 -8.71 4.81 -4.37
CA GLU A 38 -9.05 5.44 -3.10
C GLU A 38 -8.63 6.92 -3.07
N ARG A 39 -9.53 7.78 -2.58
CA ARG A 39 -9.28 9.23 -2.44
C ARG A 39 -8.81 9.63 -1.04
N LYS A 40 -9.21 8.88 -0.01
CA LYS A 40 -9.00 9.23 1.41
C LYS A 40 -8.45 8.04 2.20
N PRO A 41 -7.19 7.62 1.95
CA PRO A 41 -6.55 6.64 2.82
C PRO A 41 -6.41 7.19 4.24
N LEU A 42 -6.25 6.32 5.22
CA LEU A 42 -6.05 6.70 6.63
C LEU A 42 -4.66 7.31 6.86
N ALA A 43 -3.67 6.84 6.12
CA ALA A 43 -2.32 7.41 6.10
C ALA A 43 -1.69 7.19 4.72
N LYS A 44 -0.71 8.02 4.37
CA LYS A 44 0.08 7.88 3.14
C LYS A 44 1.53 8.32 3.36
N VAL A 45 2.46 7.66 2.70
CA VAL A 45 3.87 8.05 2.62
C VAL A 45 4.38 7.80 1.21
N LEU A 46 5.21 8.71 0.71
CA LEU A 46 5.94 8.53 -0.53
C LEU A 46 7.36 8.08 -0.17
N VAL A 47 7.79 6.93 -0.66
CA VAL A 47 9.11 6.36 -0.34
C VAL A 47 9.89 6.08 -1.61
N LYS A 48 11.23 6.23 -1.55
CA LYS A 48 12.10 5.77 -2.63
C LYS A 48 12.17 4.24 -2.62
N MET A 49 12.18 3.62 -3.80
CA MET A 49 12.44 2.19 -3.95
C MET A 49 13.79 1.85 -3.31
N SER A 50 13.85 0.68 -2.70
CA SER A 50 14.93 0.13 -1.89
C SER A 50 15.18 0.85 -0.55
N ASN A 51 14.48 1.94 -0.25
CA ASN A 51 14.51 2.56 1.08
C ASN A 51 13.50 1.89 2.01
N GLN A 52 13.79 1.98 3.30
CA GLN A 52 12.86 1.59 4.35
C GLN A 52 11.67 2.55 4.40
N PHE A 53 10.49 2.01 4.71
CA PHE A 53 9.30 2.79 5.01
C PHE A 53 8.74 2.41 6.37
N HIS A 54 8.13 3.39 7.04
CA HIS A 54 7.30 3.21 8.21
C HIS A 54 6.02 4.03 8.01
N ILE A 55 4.87 3.42 8.24
CA ILE A 55 3.59 4.09 8.14
C ILE A 55 2.67 3.60 9.26
N ALA A 56 1.96 4.53 9.90
CA ALA A 56 1.01 4.22 10.95
C ALA A 56 -0.27 5.03 10.76
N ALA A 57 -1.39 4.47 11.21
CA ALA A 57 -2.70 5.09 11.13
C ALA A 57 -3.52 4.78 12.38
N SER A 58 -4.46 5.67 12.67
CA SER A 58 -5.52 5.41 13.65
C SER A 58 -6.89 5.70 13.08
N THR A 59 -7.90 4.96 13.50
CA THR A 59 -9.30 5.18 13.09
C THR A 59 -10.28 4.88 14.21
N TYR A 60 -11.37 5.64 14.28
CA TYR A 60 -12.51 5.36 15.17
C TYR A 60 -13.56 4.45 14.53
N SER A 61 -13.27 3.88 13.34
CA SER A 61 -14.23 3.03 12.66
C SER A 61 -14.51 1.75 13.45
N ARG A 62 -15.74 1.65 13.97
CA ARG A 62 -16.25 0.43 14.61
C ARG A 62 -16.41 -0.71 13.60
N LEU A 63 -16.87 -0.39 12.39
CA LEU A 63 -17.19 -1.35 11.32
C LEU A 63 -15.96 -1.97 10.64
N ALA A 64 -14.86 -1.24 10.51
CA ALA A 64 -13.68 -1.75 9.80
C ALA A 64 -12.98 -2.85 10.62
N SER A 65 -13.07 -4.11 10.18
CA SER A 65 -12.42 -5.27 10.80
C SER A 65 -11.14 -5.71 10.07
N VAL A 66 -10.96 -5.24 8.84
CA VAL A 66 -9.80 -5.52 7.99
C VAL A 66 -9.21 -4.19 7.54
N PHE A 67 -7.88 -4.12 7.56
CA PHE A 67 -7.12 -2.97 7.10
C PHE A 67 -6.16 -3.41 6.01
N TYR A 68 -5.84 -2.49 5.12
CA TYR A 68 -5.11 -2.75 3.89
C TYR A 68 -3.88 -1.85 3.82
N LEU A 69 -2.74 -2.45 3.51
CA LEU A 69 -1.54 -1.79 3.05
C LEU A 69 -1.56 -1.82 1.52
N LYS A 70 -1.57 -0.64 0.88
CA LYS A 70 -1.54 -0.53 -0.58
C LYS A 70 -0.27 0.16 -1.02
N ILE A 71 0.38 -0.41 -2.02
CA ILE A 71 1.65 0.08 -2.56
C ILE A 71 1.40 0.42 -4.02
N TYR A 72 1.36 1.71 -4.33
CA TYR A 72 1.19 2.23 -5.67
C TYR A 72 2.55 2.53 -6.29
N HIS A 73 2.85 1.91 -7.42
CA HIS A 73 4.17 1.98 -8.07
C HIS A 73 4.06 1.94 -9.59
N SER A 74 5.17 2.03 -10.31
CA SER A 74 5.24 1.89 -11.78
C SER A 74 6.14 0.74 -12.23
N CYS A 75 6.41 -0.23 -11.35
CA CYS A 75 7.29 -1.38 -11.60
C CYS A 75 7.07 -2.07 -12.97
N PHE A 76 5.82 -2.24 -13.42
CA PHE A 76 5.54 -2.95 -14.67
C PHE A 76 5.27 -2.02 -15.87
N ASN A 77 5.20 -0.70 -15.64
CA ASN A 77 4.71 0.27 -16.61
C ASN A 77 5.77 1.31 -16.99
N LYS A 78 6.13 1.35 -18.28
CA LYS A 78 6.94 2.43 -18.86
C LYS A 78 6.24 3.80 -18.86
N ASN A 79 4.92 3.83 -18.76
CA ASN A 79 4.18 5.08 -18.66
C ASN A 79 4.02 5.47 -17.19
N PRO A 80 4.65 6.55 -16.70
CA PRO A 80 4.55 6.97 -15.30
C PRO A 80 3.13 7.38 -14.88
N ALA A 81 2.24 7.66 -15.85
CA ALA A 81 0.82 7.91 -15.59
C ALA A 81 0.07 6.63 -15.21
N CYS A 82 0.54 5.46 -15.67
CA CYS A 82 0.01 4.17 -15.30
C CYS A 82 0.63 3.73 -13.98
N LYS A 83 -0.20 3.27 -13.06
CA LYS A 83 0.25 2.81 -11.75
C LYS A 83 -0.22 1.38 -11.54
N ASP A 84 0.67 0.57 -11.02
CA ASP A 84 0.34 -0.73 -10.47
C ASP A 84 0.04 -0.56 -8.99
N VAL A 85 -0.79 -1.44 -8.46
CA VAL A 85 -1.08 -1.49 -7.02
C VAL A 85 -0.99 -2.91 -6.51
N THR A 86 -0.12 -3.10 -5.51
CA THR A 86 -0.11 -4.29 -4.65
C THR A 86 -0.93 -3.99 -3.41
N VAL A 87 -1.84 -4.91 -3.04
CA VAL A 87 -2.70 -4.77 -1.86
C VAL A 87 -2.44 -5.95 -0.92
N LEU A 88 -2.02 -5.63 0.30
CA LEU A 88 -1.77 -6.60 1.36
C LEU A 88 -2.75 -6.35 2.52
N ASN A 89 -3.23 -7.43 3.12
CA ASN A 89 -4.00 -7.34 4.36
C ASN A 89 -3.05 -7.10 5.53
N VAL A 90 -3.35 -6.12 6.37
CA VAL A 90 -2.69 -5.98 7.67
C VAL A 90 -3.25 -7.06 8.60
N PRO A 91 -2.43 -8.00 9.10
CA PRO A 91 -2.93 -9.06 9.97
C PRO A 91 -3.56 -8.47 11.24
N LYS A 92 -4.69 -9.03 11.67
CA LYS A 92 -5.46 -8.52 12.83
C LYS A 92 -4.63 -8.41 14.12
N LYS A 93 -3.60 -9.25 14.28
CA LYS A 93 -2.69 -9.20 15.43
C LYS A 93 -1.87 -7.90 15.53
N PHE A 94 -1.74 -7.14 14.44
CA PHE A 94 -1.09 -5.83 14.40
C PHE A 94 -2.09 -4.66 14.46
N VAL A 95 -3.35 -4.94 14.82
CA VAL A 95 -4.42 -3.93 14.94
C VAL A 95 -4.83 -3.82 16.41
N TYR A 96 -4.43 -2.73 17.03
CA TYR A 96 -4.53 -2.50 18.46
C TYR A 96 -5.68 -1.55 18.80
N LYS A 97 -6.30 -1.71 19.98
CA LYS A 97 -7.39 -0.84 20.46
C LYS A 97 -6.91 0.47 21.12
N GLN A 98 -5.62 0.61 21.40
CA GLN A 98 -4.98 1.74 22.10
C GLN A 98 -3.51 1.86 21.72
N ARG A 99 -2.90 3.05 21.82
CA ARG A 99 -1.55 3.41 21.32
C ARG A 99 -0.34 2.85 22.09
N ASN A 100 -0.54 2.15 23.21
CA ASN A 100 0.58 1.73 24.06
C ASN A 100 1.34 0.58 23.40
N GLN A 101 2.67 0.76 23.24
CA GLN A 101 3.67 -0.13 22.60
C GLN A 101 3.11 -1.09 21.54
N GLN A 102 3.25 -0.71 20.27
CA GLN A 102 2.61 -1.38 19.15
C GLN A 102 3.63 -1.79 18.11
N ASP A 103 3.58 -3.05 17.72
CA ASP A 103 4.42 -3.55 16.64
C ASP A 103 3.88 -3.09 15.30
N PHE A 104 4.81 -2.77 14.41
CA PHE A 104 4.49 -2.56 13.01
C PHE A 104 4.38 -3.93 12.35
N TYR A 105 3.37 -4.09 11.49
CA TYR A 105 3.33 -5.21 10.57
C TYR A 105 4.53 -5.12 9.62
N SER A 106 5.55 -5.94 9.86
CA SER A 106 6.69 -6.04 8.97
C SER A 106 6.30 -6.81 7.71
N VAL A 107 6.46 -6.17 6.54
CA VAL A 107 6.39 -6.85 5.24
C VAL A 107 7.76 -7.39 4.79
N GLY A 108 8.81 -7.20 5.60
CA GLY A 108 10.17 -7.56 5.23
C GLY A 108 10.67 -6.80 4.00
N ALA A 109 11.40 -7.49 3.12
CA ALA A 109 11.80 -6.99 1.82
C ALA A 109 10.82 -7.46 0.75
N LEU A 110 10.00 -6.54 0.25
CA LEU A 110 8.97 -6.84 -0.74
C LEU A 110 9.49 -6.58 -2.16
N HIS A 111 9.69 -7.65 -2.92
CA HIS A 111 10.00 -7.60 -4.35
C HIS A 111 8.69 -7.50 -5.15
N LEU A 112 8.38 -6.31 -5.66
CA LEU A 112 7.09 -6.01 -6.31
C LEU A 112 6.88 -6.80 -7.62
N GLU A 113 7.95 -7.23 -8.27
CA GLU A 113 7.92 -8.14 -9.43
C GLU A 113 7.28 -9.50 -9.10
N ASN A 114 7.36 -9.92 -7.84
CA ASN A 114 6.88 -11.22 -7.36
C ASN A 114 5.52 -11.13 -6.67
N GLN A 115 4.87 -9.96 -6.69
CA GLN A 115 3.59 -9.74 -6.02
C GLN A 115 2.43 -9.72 -7.01
N PRO A 116 1.24 -10.20 -6.60
CA PRO A 116 0.01 -9.91 -7.33
C PRO A 116 -0.18 -8.40 -7.46
N VAL A 117 -0.44 -7.93 -8.68
CA VAL A 117 -0.69 -6.52 -8.98
C VAL A 117 -2.01 -6.32 -9.71
N GLN A 118 -2.63 -5.17 -9.45
CA GLN A 118 -3.74 -4.69 -10.25
C GLN A 118 -3.32 -3.42 -11.00
N LEU A 119 -3.79 -3.27 -12.23
CA LEU A 119 -3.52 -2.08 -13.02
C LEU A 119 -4.47 -0.96 -12.62
N LEU A 120 -3.92 0.22 -12.33
CA LEU A 120 -4.68 1.45 -12.35
C LEU A 120 -4.69 1.99 -13.78
N ASP A 121 -5.87 2.01 -14.39
CA ASP A 121 -6.09 2.84 -15.56
C ASP A 121 -5.72 4.29 -15.21
N SER A 122 -4.88 4.88 -16.05
CA SER A 122 -4.52 6.28 -15.90
C SER A 122 -5.75 7.16 -16.16
N ALA A 123 -5.87 8.24 -15.39
CA ALA A 123 -6.93 9.23 -15.59
C ALA A 123 -6.82 9.95 -16.96
N LYS A 124 -5.69 9.83 -17.66
CA LYS A 124 -5.51 10.44 -18.97
C LYS A 124 -6.22 9.60 -20.05
N LYS A 125 -7.14 10.24 -20.78
CA LYS A 125 -7.98 9.63 -21.84
C LYS A 125 -7.21 8.83 -22.91
N ASN A 126 -5.90 9.09 -23.07
CA ASN A 126 -5.05 8.51 -24.13
C ASN A 126 -3.88 7.65 -23.62
N SER A 127 -3.75 7.41 -22.32
CA SER A 127 -2.69 6.54 -21.79
C SER A 127 -3.13 5.09 -21.83
N ARG A 128 -2.58 4.33 -22.77
CA ARG A 128 -2.73 2.87 -22.78
C ARG A 128 -1.89 2.29 -21.65
N CYS A 129 -2.54 1.74 -20.63
CA CYS A 129 -1.92 1.04 -19.52
C CYS A 129 -2.02 -0.46 -19.78
N TYR A 130 -0.93 -1.21 -19.54
CA TYR A 130 -0.92 -2.65 -19.76
C TYR A 130 -0.12 -3.33 -18.65
N LEU A 131 -0.68 -4.37 -18.04
CA LEU A 131 0.14 -5.30 -17.25
C LEU A 131 0.95 -6.14 -18.22
N ARG A 132 2.29 -6.13 -18.07
CA ARG A 132 3.10 -7.17 -18.68
C ARG A 132 2.84 -8.48 -17.94
N ARG A 133 2.28 -9.47 -18.64
CA ARG A 133 2.33 -10.87 -18.21
C ARG A 133 3.78 -11.31 -18.34
N PHE A 134 4.45 -11.59 -17.23
CA PHE A 134 5.68 -12.36 -17.31
C PHE A 134 5.33 -13.80 -17.70
N GLY A 135 6.10 -14.35 -18.65
CA GLY A 135 6.04 -15.77 -19.00
C GLY A 135 6.33 -16.62 -17.76
N LYS A 136 5.69 -17.78 -17.73
CA LYS A 136 5.70 -18.77 -16.64
C LYS A 136 7.10 -19.09 -16.12
#